data_AF-A0A833T281-F1
#
_entry.id   AF-A0A833T281-F1
#
_cell.length_a   1.000
_cell.length_b   1.000
_cell.length_c   1.000
_cell.angle_alpha   90.00
_cell.angle_beta   90.00
_cell.angle_gamma   90.00
#
_symmetry.space_group_name_H-M   'P 1'
#
loop_
_entity.id
_entity.type
_entity.pdbx_description
1 polymer ?
#
loop_
_entity_poly.entity_id
_entity_poly.type
_entity_poly.pdbx_seq_one_letter_code
_entity_poly.pdbx_strand_id
1 'polypeptide(L)'
;MRAHAAVWLFDSENGSLYAQKYARDRLQLQGTYLRVSDSKWLLNLGGVALRAAWSVLPLEERLLMLNKTADEGFPRHLIDQGIGIEDERTKRSKKETRSHSSTKKSKREGSKSQKRLSGSTNIKQTQAKLIRARIKYYQVLTAQRNLNIHTSYNRGSLSGVIDAVTGTVESIILQSRDDDGATTAEDA
;
A
#
# COMPACT_ATOMS: atom_id res chain seq x y z
N MET A 1 14.14 6.72 10.42
CA MET A 1 13.08 5.79 10.88
C MET A 1 13.69 4.42 11.03
N ARG A 2 13.38 3.72 12.11
CA ARG A 2 13.79 2.35 12.39
C ARG A 2 12.63 1.59 13.00
N ALA A 3 12.55 0.29 12.75
CA ALA A 3 11.58 -0.59 13.39
C ALA A 3 12.32 -1.78 14.00
N HIS A 4 11.84 -2.20 15.16
CA HIS A 4 12.35 -3.34 15.93
C HIS A 4 12.14 -4.65 15.17
N ALA A 5 13.01 -5.65 15.41
CA ALA A 5 12.92 -6.97 14.79
C ALA A 5 11.52 -7.62 14.88
N ALA A 6 10.89 -7.60 16.06
CA ALA A 6 9.50 -8.06 16.28
C ALA A 6 8.50 -7.53 15.25
N VAL A 7 8.60 -6.25 14.91
CA VAL A 7 7.65 -5.58 14.02
C VAL A 7 7.78 -6.13 12.61
N TRP A 8 9.01 -6.43 12.18
CA TRP A 8 9.26 -7.05 10.87
C TRP A 8 8.77 -8.50 10.81
N LEU A 9 8.87 -9.25 11.91
CA LEU A 9 8.30 -10.60 11.98
C LEU A 9 6.77 -10.56 11.91
N PHE A 10 6.14 -9.66 12.66
CA PHE A 10 4.70 -9.45 12.57
C PHE A 10 4.26 -9.09 11.15
N ASP A 11 4.99 -8.21 10.46
CA ASP A 11 4.69 -7.84 9.08
C ASP A 11 4.88 -8.99 8.08
N SER A 12 5.79 -9.93 8.37
CA SER A 12 5.99 -11.11 7.54
C SER A 12 4.83 -12.11 7.63
N GLU A 13 4.16 -12.19 8.77
CA GLU A 13 3.04 -13.12 9.03
C GLU A 13 1.69 -12.49 8.72
N ASN A 14 1.48 -11.24 9.15
CA ASN A 14 0.19 -10.56 9.13
C ASN A 14 0.13 -9.38 8.15
N GLY A 15 1.25 -9.04 7.51
CA GLY A 15 1.31 -7.93 6.57
C GLY A 15 0.67 -8.24 5.22
N SER A 16 0.40 -7.18 4.46
CA SER A 16 -0.06 -7.29 3.06
C SER A 16 0.97 -8.01 2.18
N LEU A 17 0.57 -8.57 1.03
CA LEU A 17 1.51 -9.19 0.07
C LEU A 17 2.71 -8.30 -0.29
N TYR A 18 2.49 -6.98 -0.36
CA TYR A 18 3.55 -6.00 -0.58
C TYR A 18 4.55 -5.92 0.59
N ALA A 19 4.04 -5.99 1.81
CA ALA A 19 4.81 -5.93 3.04
C ALA A 19 5.58 -7.24 3.30
N GLN A 20 4.93 -8.38 3.10
CA GLN A 20 5.58 -9.70 3.13
C GLN A 20 6.70 -9.82 2.10
N LYS A 21 6.48 -9.31 0.88
CA LYS A 21 7.52 -9.28 -0.15
C LYS A 21 8.72 -8.45 0.32
N TYR A 22 8.47 -7.28 0.87
CA TYR A 22 9.53 -6.44 1.39
C TYR A 22 10.28 -7.10 2.55
N ALA A 23 9.59 -7.74 3.50
CA ALA A 23 10.20 -8.48 4.60
C ALA A 23 11.13 -9.60 4.10
N ARG A 24 10.79 -10.28 3.00
CA ARG A 24 11.67 -11.27 2.36
C ARG A 24 12.89 -10.63 1.69
N ASP A 25 12.67 -9.59 0.88
CA ASP A 25 13.74 -8.88 0.17
C ASP A 25 14.73 -8.24 1.16
N ARG A 26 14.24 -7.82 2.34
CA ARG A 26 15.02 -7.24 3.43
C ARG A 26 16.12 -8.18 3.96
N LEU A 27 15.88 -9.49 3.99
CA LEU A 27 16.87 -10.48 4.45
C LEU A 27 18.12 -10.53 3.57
N GLN A 28 18.01 -10.07 2.32
CA GLN A 28 19.13 -10.01 1.36
C GLN A 28 19.96 -8.71 1.51
N LEU A 29 19.47 -7.74 2.29
CA LEU A 29 20.12 -6.45 2.48
C LEU A 29 20.88 -6.44 3.81
N GLN A 30 22.09 -5.87 3.81
CA GLN A 30 22.90 -5.73 5.03
C GLN A 30 23.43 -4.31 5.23
N GLY A 31 23.81 -4.00 6.46
CA GLY A 31 24.52 -2.78 6.84
C GLY A 31 23.76 -1.48 6.54
N THR A 32 24.42 -0.55 5.86
CA THR A 32 23.89 0.79 5.58
C THR A 32 22.75 0.77 4.55
N TYR A 33 22.81 -0.12 3.56
CA TYR A 33 21.78 -0.27 2.55
C TYR A 33 20.45 -0.75 3.16
N LEU A 34 20.53 -1.68 4.12
CA LEU A 34 19.38 -2.12 4.89
C LEU A 34 18.73 -0.94 5.61
N ARG A 35 19.50 -0.14 6.35
CA ARG A 35 18.97 1.05 7.06
C ARG A 35 18.29 2.06 6.13
N VAL A 36 18.88 2.33 4.96
CA VAL A 36 18.31 3.29 3.99
C VAL A 36 17.02 2.73 3.40
N SER A 37 17.00 1.45 3.05
CA SER A 37 15.82 0.75 2.55
C SER A 37 14.70 0.77 3.60
N ASP A 38 15.00 0.31 4.83
CA ASP A 38 14.05 0.22 5.95
C ASP A 38 13.43 1.59 6.22
N SER A 39 14.27 2.63 6.30
CA SER A 39 13.76 3.98 6.53
C SER A 39 12.89 4.48 5.39
N LYS A 40 13.22 4.17 4.12
CA LYS A 40 12.41 4.57 2.97
C LYS A 40 11.07 3.83 2.97
N TRP A 41 11.07 2.54 3.25
CA TRP A 41 9.87 1.73 3.28
C TRP A 41 8.94 2.14 4.43
N LEU A 42 9.48 2.36 5.63
CA LEU A 42 8.73 2.84 6.79
C LEU A 42 8.08 4.21 6.58
N LEU A 43 8.64 5.06 5.71
CA LEU A 43 8.08 6.38 5.40
C LEU A 43 6.94 6.35 4.39
N ASN A 44 6.83 5.29 3.59
CA ASN A 44 5.83 5.16 2.55
C ASN A 44 4.55 4.49 3.06
N LEU A 45 3.59 4.28 2.15
CA LEU A 45 2.28 3.67 2.44
C LEU A 45 2.41 2.32 3.16
N GLY A 46 3.40 1.49 2.81
CA GLY A 46 3.66 0.20 3.49
C GLY A 46 3.96 0.38 4.98
N GLY A 47 4.84 1.32 5.32
CA GLY A 47 5.15 1.66 6.71
C GLY A 47 4.00 2.32 7.47
N VAL A 48 3.12 3.07 6.79
CA VAL A 48 1.90 3.62 7.40
C VAL A 48 0.93 2.50 7.78
N ALA A 49 0.69 1.57 6.85
CA ALA A 49 -0.16 0.40 7.10
C ALA A 49 0.40 -0.48 8.23
N LEU A 50 1.71 -0.71 8.24
CA LEU A 50 2.38 -1.45 9.31
C LEU A 50 2.20 -0.78 10.68
N ARG A 51 2.39 0.54 10.77
CA ARG A 51 2.15 1.29 12.02
C ARG A 51 0.71 1.16 12.49
N ALA A 52 -0.25 1.26 11.59
CA ALA A 52 -1.66 1.12 11.91
C ALA A 52 -1.94 -0.30 12.44
N ALA A 53 -1.54 -1.34 11.70
CA ALA A 53 -1.74 -2.73 12.09
C ALA A 53 -1.05 -3.07 13.43
N TRP A 54 0.19 -2.61 13.62
CA TRP A 54 0.92 -2.79 14.88
C TRP A 54 0.20 -2.10 16.05
N SER A 55 -0.33 -0.89 15.85
CA SER A 55 -1.02 -0.15 16.91
C SER A 55 -2.35 -0.77 17.36
N VAL A 56 -2.98 -1.60 16.51
CA VAL A 56 -4.22 -2.32 16.85
C VAL A 56 -3.96 -3.45 17.86
N LEU A 57 -2.75 -4.01 17.87
CA LEU A 57 -2.41 -5.06 18.83
C LEU A 57 -2.45 -4.54 20.28
N PRO A 58 -2.99 -5.35 21.22
CA PRO A 58 -2.90 -5.07 22.64
C PRO A 58 -1.46 -4.78 23.06
N LEU A 59 -1.30 -3.86 24.02
CA LEU A 59 0.02 -3.46 24.51
C LEU A 59 0.80 -4.67 25.07
N GLU A 60 0.12 -5.55 25.79
CA GLU A 60 0.70 -6.77 26.37
C GLU A 60 1.27 -7.70 25.29
N GLU A 61 0.54 -7.89 24.20
CA GLU A 61 0.97 -8.74 23.09
C GLU A 61 2.18 -8.13 22.37
N ARG A 62 2.17 -6.81 22.15
CA ARG A 62 3.32 -6.09 21.60
C ARG A 62 4.57 -6.21 22.47
N LEU A 63 4.43 -6.03 23.78
CA LEU A 63 5.53 -6.18 24.74
C LEU A 63 6.08 -7.61 24.74
N LEU A 64 5.20 -8.61 24.69
CA LEU A 64 5.59 -10.01 24.63
C LEU A 64 6.38 -10.31 23.35
N MET A 65 5.95 -9.79 22.19
CA MET A 65 6.69 -9.94 20.92
C MET A 65 8.03 -9.21 20.92
N LEU A 66 8.07 -7.99 21.47
CA LEU A 66 9.29 -7.20 21.59
C LEU A 66 10.29 -7.88 22.53
N ASN A 67 9.84 -8.42 23.67
CA ASN A 67 10.71 -9.13 24.63
C ASN A 67 11.23 -10.47 24.09
N LYS A 68 10.46 -11.16 23.24
CA LYS A 68 10.88 -12.42 22.61
C LYS A 68 12.01 -12.24 21.59
N THR A 69 12.15 -11.05 21.01
CA THR A 69 13.15 -10.76 19.99
C THR A 69 14.17 -9.78 20.52
N ALA A 70 15.40 -10.24 20.76
CA ALA A 70 16.46 -9.34 21.19
C ALA A 70 16.88 -8.41 20.03
N ASP A 71 16.70 -7.10 20.20
CA ASP A 71 17.24 -6.06 19.33
C ASP A 71 18.07 -5.08 20.17
N GLU A 72 19.34 -5.42 20.39
CA GLU A 72 20.26 -4.66 21.24
C GLU A 72 20.50 -3.22 20.74
N GLY A 73 20.19 -2.94 19.48
CA GLY A 73 20.35 -1.63 18.85
C GLY A 73 19.12 -0.72 18.94
N PHE A 74 17.99 -1.19 19.50
CA PHE A 74 16.74 -0.45 19.55
C PHE A 74 16.54 0.24 20.93
N PRO A 75 16.00 1.47 20.99
CA PRO A 75 15.91 2.17 22.27
C PRO A 75 14.93 1.50 23.23
N ARG A 76 15.42 1.11 24.42
CA ARG A 76 14.62 0.44 25.47
C ARG A 76 13.34 1.18 25.86
N HIS A 77 13.38 2.51 25.96
CA HIS A 77 12.19 3.31 26.28
C HIS A 77 11.04 3.17 25.26
N LEU A 78 11.33 2.79 24.02
CA LEU A 78 10.30 2.51 22.99
C LEU A 78 9.82 1.06 23.03
N ILE A 79 10.63 0.16 23.58
CA ILE A 79 10.26 -1.23 23.88
C ILE A 79 9.27 -1.22 25.04
N ASP A 80 9.59 -0.53 26.14
CA ASP A 80 8.77 -0.44 27.35
C ASP A 80 7.38 0.20 27.09
N GLN A 81 7.28 1.03 26.05
CA GLN A 81 6.02 1.66 25.61
C GLN A 81 5.27 0.84 24.54
N GLY A 82 5.80 -0.31 24.13
CA GLY A 82 5.21 -1.16 23.08
C GLY A 82 5.14 -0.51 21.70
N ILE A 83 5.94 0.53 21.45
CA ILE A 83 5.88 1.31 20.21
C ILE A 83 6.55 0.54 19.07
N GLY A 84 7.71 -0.09 19.32
CA GLY A 84 8.42 -0.94 18.35
C GLY A 84 8.91 -0.24 17.08
N ILE A 85 8.55 1.03 16.82
CA ILE A 85 8.94 1.81 15.65
C ILE A 85 9.42 3.20 16.09
N GLU A 86 10.66 3.55 15.77
CA GLU A 86 11.29 4.83 16.07
C GLU A 86 11.34 5.74 14.84
N ASP A 87 10.78 6.95 14.93
CA ASP A 87 11.07 8.01 13.97
C ASP A 87 12.16 8.95 14.48
N GLU A 88 13.41 8.67 14.13
CA GLU A 88 14.58 9.52 14.43
C GLU A 88 14.43 10.99 13.96
N ARG A 89 13.49 11.33 13.06
CA ARG A 89 13.24 12.73 12.62
C ARG A 89 12.58 13.57 13.70
N THR A 90 11.76 12.96 14.55
CA THR A 90 11.09 13.67 15.67
C THR A 90 12.06 14.06 16.78
N LYS A 91 13.22 13.40 16.88
CA LYS A 91 14.28 13.79 17.83
C LYS A 91 15.03 15.06 17.39
N ARG A 92 15.03 15.40 16.10
CA ARG A 92 15.65 16.65 15.61
C ARG A 92 14.83 17.90 15.91
N SER A 93 13.51 17.79 16.14
CA SER A 93 12.67 18.96 16.41
C SER A 93 12.50 19.30 17.90
N LYS A 94 12.96 18.44 18.82
CA LYS A 94 12.82 18.65 20.28
C LYS A 94 14.05 19.28 20.97
N LYS A 95 15.12 19.58 20.23
CA LYS A 95 16.25 20.37 20.73
C LYS A 95 16.36 21.64 19.90
N GLU A 96 15.63 22.67 20.33
CA GLU A 96 15.93 24.11 20.19
C GLU A 96 14.63 24.92 20.38
N THR A 97 14.14 24.96 21.63
CA THR A 97 13.42 26.14 22.08
C THR A 97 14.43 27.24 22.36
N ARG A 98 14.64 28.12 21.38
CA ARG A 98 15.02 29.52 21.63
C ARG A 98 14.45 30.42 20.53
N SER A 99 13.51 31.23 20.99
CA SER A 99 12.86 32.38 20.37
C SER A 99 13.82 33.29 19.58
N HIS A 100 13.49 33.61 18.33
CA HIS A 100 13.04 34.95 17.89
C HIS A 100 13.08 35.13 16.36
N SER A 101 12.14 35.98 15.93
CA SER A 101 12.12 36.85 14.76
C SER A 101 11.79 36.27 13.37
N SER A 102 10.65 36.74 12.90
CA SER A 102 10.22 36.83 11.52
C SER A 102 11.20 37.62 10.67
N THR A 103 11.68 37.06 9.56
CA THR A 103 12.12 37.86 8.40
C THR A 103 11.80 37.14 7.09
N LYS A 104 11.06 37.83 6.22
CA LYS A 104 10.74 37.47 4.83
C LYS A 104 11.96 37.63 3.91
N LYS A 105 11.88 37.01 2.72
CA LYS A 105 12.79 37.00 1.54
C LYS A 105 13.90 35.95 1.64
N SER A 106 14.28 35.21 0.60
CA SER A 106 14.25 35.49 -0.84
C SER A 106 14.30 34.18 -1.64
N LYS A 107 13.59 34.21 -2.78
CA LYS A 107 13.75 33.35 -3.96
C LYS A 107 15.24 33.17 -4.31
N ARG A 108 15.69 31.92 -4.52
CA ARG A 108 16.79 31.56 -5.43
C ARG A 108 16.51 30.21 -6.05
N GLU A 109 16.29 30.27 -7.36
CA GLU A 109 16.34 29.13 -8.26
C GLU A 109 17.75 28.55 -8.27
N GLY A 110 17.85 27.22 -8.24
CA GLY A 110 19.09 26.47 -8.23
C GLY A 110 18.82 25.05 -8.73
N SER A 111 19.03 24.88 -10.02
CA SER A 111 18.67 23.72 -10.82
C SER A 111 19.49 22.46 -10.51
N LYS A 112 18.87 21.32 -10.87
CA LYS A 112 19.45 20.00 -11.22
C LYS A 112 19.86 19.07 -10.06
N SER A 113 19.04 18.03 -9.87
CA SER A 113 19.49 16.69 -10.30
C SER A 113 18.29 15.76 -10.54
N GLN A 114 17.98 15.53 -11.82
CA GLN A 114 17.17 14.41 -12.28
C GLN A 114 17.85 13.11 -11.81
N LYS A 115 17.25 12.42 -10.83
CA LYS A 115 17.56 11.02 -10.53
C LYS A 115 16.31 10.15 -10.65
N ARG A 116 16.08 9.77 -11.91
CA ARG A 116 15.47 8.53 -12.41
C ARG A 116 14.07 8.11 -11.92
N LEU A 117 13.12 8.41 -12.80
CA LEU A 117 11.77 7.86 -12.99
C LEU A 117 11.76 6.32 -13.19
N SER A 118 11.97 5.53 -12.14
CA SER A 118 11.80 4.06 -12.21
C SER A 118 10.61 3.55 -11.37
N GLY A 119 10.08 4.37 -10.46
CA GLY A 119 8.86 4.05 -9.71
C GLY A 119 7.56 4.31 -10.49
N SER A 120 7.55 5.32 -11.37
CA SER A 120 6.33 5.69 -12.11
C SER A 120 5.95 4.69 -13.19
N THR A 121 6.92 4.02 -13.82
CA THR A 121 6.67 2.99 -14.84
C THR A 121 6.06 1.74 -14.22
N ASN A 122 6.55 1.30 -13.05
CA ASN A 122 5.95 0.18 -12.32
C ASN A 122 4.51 0.47 -11.89
N ILE A 123 4.23 1.67 -11.37
CA ILE A 123 2.87 2.05 -10.95
C ILE A 123 1.92 2.08 -12.15
N LYS A 124 2.34 2.68 -13.27
CA LYS A 124 1.56 2.70 -14.53
C LYS A 124 1.31 1.28 -15.06
N GLN A 125 2.34 0.42 -15.07
CA GLN A 125 2.20 -0.98 -15.49
C GLN A 125 1.28 -1.78 -14.57
N THR A 126 1.32 -1.55 -13.25
CA THR A 126 0.37 -2.20 -12.32
C THR A 126 -1.06 -1.69 -12.50
N GLN A 127 -1.23 -0.41 -12.79
CA GLN A 127 -2.54 0.19 -13.07
C GLN A 127 -3.13 -0.35 -14.38
N ALA A 128 -2.33 -0.43 -15.44
CA ALA A 128 -2.70 -1.05 -16.70
C ALA A 128 -3.13 -2.52 -16.53
N LYS A 129 -2.37 -3.31 -15.77
CA LYS A 129 -2.74 -4.70 -15.44
C LYS A 129 -4.07 -4.79 -14.70
N LEU A 130 -4.34 -3.85 -13.78
CA LEU A 130 -5.58 -3.81 -13.02
C LEU A 130 -6.77 -3.44 -13.92
N ILE A 131 -6.60 -2.45 -14.80
CA ILE A 131 -7.63 -2.06 -15.78
C ILE A 131 -7.97 -3.25 -16.69
N ARG A 132 -6.97 -3.93 -17.25
CA ARG A 132 -7.20 -5.13 -18.08
C ARG A 132 -7.88 -6.27 -17.32
N ALA A 133 -7.49 -6.51 -16.07
CA ALA A 133 -8.15 -7.51 -15.23
C ALA A 133 -9.63 -7.16 -14.97
N ARG A 134 -9.92 -5.87 -14.78
CA ARG A 134 -11.27 -5.35 -14.56
C ARG A 134 -12.15 -5.46 -15.82
N ILE A 135 -11.61 -5.09 -16.98
CA ILE A 135 -12.30 -5.28 -18.27
C ILE A 135 -12.65 -6.76 -18.48
N LYS A 136 -11.68 -7.67 -18.28
CA LYS A 136 -11.91 -9.12 -18.36
C LYS A 136 -12.97 -9.61 -17.37
N TYR A 137 -12.99 -9.07 -16.16
CA TYR A 137 -14.02 -9.40 -15.18
C TYR A 137 -15.42 -9.03 -15.68
N TYR A 138 -15.61 -7.83 -16.23
CA TYR A 138 -16.91 -7.41 -16.75
C TYR A 138 -17.33 -8.18 -18.01
N GLN A 139 -16.37 -8.61 -18.85
CA GLN A 139 -16.67 -9.50 -19.98
C GLN A 139 -17.22 -10.85 -19.50
N VAL A 140 -16.57 -11.48 -18.52
CA VAL A 140 -17.04 -12.75 -17.93
C VAL A 140 -18.39 -12.57 -17.24
N LEU A 141 -18.57 -11.47 -16.51
CA LEU A 141 -19.82 -11.16 -15.83
C LEU A 141 -20.98 -10.96 -16.82
N THR A 142 -20.72 -10.30 -17.95
CA THR A 142 -21.68 -10.12 -19.04
C THR A 142 -22.06 -11.47 -19.66
N ALA A 143 -21.10 -12.34 -19.93
CA ALA A 143 -21.36 -13.69 -20.43
C ALA A 143 -22.21 -14.52 -19.44
N GLN A 144 -21.88 -14.44 -18.14
CA GLN A 144 -22.64 -15.12 -17.08
C GLN A 144 -24.08 -14.59 -16.99
N ARG A 145 -24.27 -13.28 -17.08
CA ARG A 145 -25.60 -12.66 -17.02
C ARG A 145 -26.43 -13.00 -18.26
N ASN A 146 -25.83 -13.08 -19.43
CA ASN A 146 -26.50 -13.58 -20.63
C ASN A 146 -26.97 -15.04 -20.47
N LEU A 147 -26.17 -15.90 -19.85
CA LEU A 147 -26.59 -17.25 -19.51
C LEU A 147 -27.76 -17.25 -18.49
N ASN A 148 -27.74 -16.33 -17.53
CA ASN A 148 -28.84 -16.14 -16.58
C ASN A 148 -30.13 -15.65 -17.25
N ILE A 149 -30.05 -14.83 -18.31
CA ILE A 149 -31.20 -14.45 -19.14
C ILE A 149 -31.83 -15.70 -19.75
N HIS A 150 -31.03 -16.53 -20.43
CA HIS A 150 -31.54 -17.74 -21.08
C HIS A 150 -32.13 -18.74 -20.07
N THR A 151 -31.47 -18.94 -18.93
CA THR A 151 -31.99 -19.87 -17.91
C THR A 151 -33.26 -19.34 -17.24
N SER A 152 -33.35 -18.03 -16.96
CA SER A 152 -34.56 -17.41 -16.39
C SER A 152 -35.72 -17.44 -17.37
N TYR A 153 -35.44 -17.19 -18.66
CA TYR A 153 -36.41 -17.31 -19.73
C TYR A 153 -36.96 -18.74 -19.85
N ASN A 154 -36.07 -19.74 -19.88
CA ASN A 154 -36.46 -21.16 -19.93
C ASN A 154 -37.24 -21.63 -18.69
N ARG A 155 -37.04 -20.98 -17.55
CA ARG A 155 -37.80 -21.21 -16.31
C ARG A 155 -39.13 -20.44 -16.27
N GLY A 156 -39.43 -19.59 -17.24
CA GLY A 156 -40.63 -18.76 -17.26
C GLY A 156 -40.60 -17.59 -16.26
N SER A 157 -39.42 -17.20 -15.77
CA SER A 157 -39.28 -16.11 -14.79
C SER A 157 -38.97 -14.78 -15.48
N LEU A 158 -40.01 -13.96 -15.69
CA LEU A 158 -39.86 -12.63 -16.29
C LEU A 158 -39.06 -11.69 -15.39
N SER A 159 -39.24 -11.75 -14.07
CA SER A 159 -38.46 -10.95 -13.13
C SER A 159 -36.97 -11.30 -13.17
N GLY A 160 -36.63 -12.60 -13.28
CA GLY A 160 -35.25 -13.04 -13.44
C GLY A 160 -34.62 -12.61 -14.77
N VAL A 161 -35.41 -12.57 -15.84
CA VAL A 161 -34.96 -12.03 -17.14
C VAL A 161 -34.66 -10.54 -17.01
N ILE A 162 -35.57 -9.75 -16.43
CA ILE A 162 -35.40 -8.30 -16.27
C ILE A 162 -34.16 -7.99 -15.42
N ASP A 163 -34.01 -8.65 -14.27
CA ASP A 163 -32.87 -8.45 -13.36
C ASP A 163 -31.52 -8.82 -14.01
N ALA A 164 -31.49 -9.92 -14.77
CA ALA A 164 -30.30 -10.32 -15.51
C ALA A 164 -29.96 -9.32 -16.64
N VAL A 165 -30.96 -8.80 -17.35
CA VAL A 165 -30.77 -7.78 -18.40
C VAL A 165 -30.26 -6.46 -17.82
N THR A 166 -30.85 -5.97 -16.72
CA THR A 166 -30.39 -4.73 -16.06
C THR A 166 -28.95 -4.87 -15.59
N GLY A 167 -28.61 -6.01 -14.98
CA GLY A 167 -27.23 -6.32 -14.62
C GLY A 167 -26.28 -6.35 -15.82
N THR A 168 -26.70 -6.91 -16.96
CA THR A 168 -25.88 -6.92 -18.18
C THR A 168 -25.57 -5.51 -18.66
N VAL A 169 -26.57 -4.63 -18.70
CA VAL A 169 -26.40 -3.22 -19.10
C VAL A 169 -25.42 -2.50 -18.17
N GLU A 170 -25.54 -2.69 -16.86
CA GLU A 170 -24.60 -2.12 -15.90
C GLU A 170 -23.16 -2.60 -16.13
N SER A 171 -22.95 -3.89 -16.40
CA SER A 171 -21.61 -4.43 -16.71
C SER A 171 -21.02 -3.84 -17.97
N ILE A 172 -21.83 -3.65 -19.01
CA ILE A 172 -21.38 -3.07 -20.28
C ILE A 172 -21.01 -1.60 -20.07
N ILE A 173 -21.81 -0.82 -19.35
CA ILE A 173 -21.50 0.59 -19.06
C ILE A 173 -20.17 0.71 -18.29
N LEU A 174 -19.95 -0.15 -17.30
CA LEU A 174 -18.72 -0.16 -16.52
C LEU A 174 -17.52 -0.59 -17.37
N GLN A 175 -17.70 -1.59 -18.24
CA GLN A 175 -16.67 -2.01 -19.20
C GLN A 175 -16.29 -0.87 -20.15
N SER A 176 -17.27 -0.23 -20.80
CA SER A 176 -17.02 0.87 -21.74
C SER A 176 -16.32 2.05 -21.08
N ARG A 177 -16.65 2.34 -19.82
CA ARG A 177 -15.97 3.40 -19.06
C ARG A 177 -14.50 3.08 -18.77
N ASP A 178 -14.20 1.82 -18.45
CA ASP A 178 -12.82 1.38 -18.22
C ASP A 178 -12.03 1.30 -19.55
N ASP A 179 -12.70 0.95 -20.66
CA ASP A 179 -12.14 0.95 -22.02
C ASP A 179 -11.83 2.38 -22.51
N ASP A 180 -12.74 3.35 -22.34
CA ASP A 180 -12.54 4.76 -22.73
C ASP A 180 -11.43 5.45 -21.92
N GLY A 181 -11.16 4.97 -20.70
CA GLY A 181 -10.07 5.44 -19.86
C GLY A 181 -8.68 4.95 -20.29
N ALA A 182 -8.59 3.90 -21.11
CA ALA A 182 -7.34 3.32 -21.58
C ALA A 182 -6.77 4.14 -22.77
N THR A 183 -6.04 5.20 -22.46
CA THR A 183 -5.60 6.20 -23.46
C THR A 183 -4.44 5.73 -24.36
N THR A 184 -3.98 4.48 -24.25
CA THR A 184 -2.93 3.92 -25.10
C THR A 184 -3.27 2.51 -25.55
N ALA A 185 -2.99 2.18 -26.82
CA ALA A 185 -3.22 0.86 -27.42
C ALA A 185 -2.43 -0.29 -26.76
N GLU A 186 -1.44 0.03 -25.92
CA GLU A 186 -0.78 -0.96 -25.07
C GLU A 186 -1.63 -1.33 -23.84
N ASP A 187 -2.63 -0.54 -23.46
CA ASP A 187 -3.48 -0.69 -22.27
C ASP A 187 -4.84 -1.32 -22.51
N ALA A 188 -5.34 -1.29 -23.75
CA ALA A 188 -6.49 -2.09 -24.22
C ALA A 188 -6.08 -3.57 -24.43
#